data_AF-A0A1A8ELS5-F1
#
_entry.id   AF-A0A1A8ELS5-F1
#
_cell.length_a   1.000
_cell.length_b   1.000
_cell.length_c   1.000
_cell.angle_alpha   90.00
_cell.angle_beta   90.00
_cell.angle_gamma   90.00
#
_symmetry.space_group_name_H-M   'P 1'
#
loop_
_entity.id
_entity.type
_entity.pdbx_description
1 polymer ?
#
loop_
_entity_poly.entity_id
_entity_poly.type
_entity_poly.pdbx_seq_one_letter_code
_entity_poly.pdbx_strand_id
1 'polypeptide(L)'
;PKQPIFYLTGYCTSKCTQAALPPGGIYIFASQLHTHLAGRGVRTVLVRGGVELEVVQDDQHFSAEYQPIRVLRKMVNALQGDVLITKCTYNTEDRSKPTVVRK
;
A
#
# COMPACT_ATOMS: atom_id res chain seq x y z
N PRO A 1 2.95 21.14 -3.77
CA PRO A 1 1.58 21.68 -3.52
C PRO A 1 0.88 21.83 -4.87
N LYS A 2 -0.43 22.09 -4.87
CA LYS A 2 -1.19 22.36 -6.11
C LYS A 2 -1.15 21.21 -7.12
N GLN A 3 -1.08 19.97 -6.62
CA GLN A 3 -1.08 18.77 -7.47
C GLN A 3 -2.47 18.11 -7.40
N PRO A 4 -3.17 17.92 -8.54
CA PRO A 4 -4.44 17.20 -8.57
C PRO A 4 -4.25 15.71 -8.29
N ILE A 5 -3.12 15.15 -8.75
CA ILE A 5 -2.72 13.76 -8.57
C ILE A 5 -1.22 13.73 -8.32
N PHE A 6 -0.82 13.15 -7.18
CA PHE A 6 0.58 12.86 -6.86
C PHE A 6 0.69 11.44 -6.32
N TYR A 7 1.63 10.66 -6.85
CA TYR A 7 1.85 9.28 -6.43
C TYR A 7 3.05 9.17 -5.48
N LEU A 8 2.87 8.46 -4.38
CA LEU A 8 3.94 8.05 -3.49
C LEU A 8 3.93 6.54 -3.36
N THR A 9 5.09 5.91 -3.54
CA THR A 9 5.22 4.45 -3.48
C THR A 9 6.21 4.05 -2.38
N GLY A 10 5.78 3.11 -1.54
CA GLY A 10 6.62 2.44 -0.54
C GLY A 10 6.79 0.97 -0.89
N TYR A 11 7.89 0.38 -0.39
CA TYR A 11 8.28 -0.99 -0.71
C TYR A 11 8.68 -1.77 0.55
N CYS A 12 8.16 -2.98 0.68
CA CYS A 12 8.82 -4.05 1.42
C CYS A 12 9.59 -4.88 0.39
N THR A 13 10.92 -4.74 0.35
CA THR A 13 11.75 -5.36 -0.69
C THR A 13 11.90 -6.87 -0.48
N SER A 14 12.35 -7.58 -1.52
CA SER A 14 12.63 -9.01 -1.45
C SER A 14 13.65 -9.36 -0.36
N LYS A 15 14.65 -8.50 -0.13
CA LYS A 15 15.60 -8.65 0.98
C LYS A 15 14.91 -8.55 2.34
N CYS A 16 13.92 -7.68 2.47
CA CYS A 16 13.16 -7.51 3.71
C CYS A 16 12.29 -8.74 4.00
N THR A 17 11.50 -9.20 3.02
CA THR A 17 10.67 -10.41 3.18
C THR A 17 11.52 -11.67 3.36
N GLN A 18 12.65 -11.78 2.67
CA GLN A 18 13.59 -12.88 2.82
C GLN A 18 14.13 -12.99 4.25
N ALA A 19 14.42 -11.85 4.88
CA ALA A 19 14.97 -11.81 6.23
C ALA A 19 13.90 -11.95 7.32
N ALA A 20 12.68 -11.45 7.08
CA ALA A 20 11.66 -11.30 8.12
C ALA A 20 10.55 -12.36 8.11
N LEU A 21 10.25 -12.98 6.96
CA LEU A 21 9.17 -13.97 6.88
C LEU A 21 9.69 -15.38 7.16
N PRO A 22 8.87 -16.30 7.71
CA PRO A 22 9.24 -17.70 7.86
C PRO A 22 9.28 -18.42 6.49
N PRO A 23 9.89 -19.63 6.39
CA PRO A 23 9.97 -20.37 5.13
C PRO A 23 8.61 -20.65 4.45
N GLY A 24 7.55 -20.83 5.26
CA GLY A 24 6.18 -21.02 4.77
C GLY A 24 5.42 -19.73 4.45
N GLY A 25 6.04 -18.56 4.65
CA GLY A 25 5.42 -17.26 4.47
C GLY A 25 4.33 -16.91 5.48
N ILE A 26 3.51 -15.94 5.12
CA ILE A 26 2.33 -15.51 5.87
C ILE A 26 1.11 -15.41 4.96
N TYR A 27 -0.07 -15.64 5.53
CA TYR A 27 -1.34 -15.44 4.83
C TYR A 27 -1.96 -14.12 5.29
N ILE A 28 -1.99 -13.15 4.39
CA ILE A 28 -2.64 -11.87 4.62
C ILE A 28 -4.15 -12.09 4.44
N PHE A 29 -4.89 -11.98 5.54
CA PHE A 29 -6.35 -12.19 5.55
C PHE A 29 -7.14 -10.90 5.72
N ALA A 30 -6.52 -9.82 6.21
CA ALA A 30 -7.13 -8.52 6.37
C ALA A 30 -6.12 -7.40 6.12
N SER A 31 -6.60 -6.20 5.76
CA SER A 31 -5.78 -5.01 5.61
C SER A 31 -6.56 -3.76 6.04
N GLN A 32 -5.83 -2.78 6.59
CA GLN A 32 -6.32 -1.44 6.88
C GLN A 32 -5.46 -0.45 6.11
N LEU A 33 -6.10 0.34 5.25
CA LEU A 33 -5.43 1.41 4.51
C LEU A 33 -5.46 2.68 5.34
N HIS A 34 -4.38 3.44 5.30
CA HIS A 34 -4.25 4.68 6.08
C HIS A 34 -3.57 5.77 5.28
N THR A 35 -4.18 6.96 5.28
CA THR A 35 -3.54 8.21 4.89
C THR A 35 -4.05 9.35 5.77
N HIS A 36 -3.39 10.51 5.72
CA HIS A 36 -3.97 11.76 6.17
C HIS A 36 -4.86 12.39 5.09
N LEU A 37 -5.33 13.62 5.33
CA LEU A 37 -6.40 14.32 4.59
C LEU A 37 -6.16 14.52 3.07
N ALA A 38 -4.91 14.46 2.61
CA ALA A 38 -4.59 14.62 1.19
C ALA A 38 -4.78 13.32 0.38
N GLY A 39 -4.94 12.16 1.03
CA GLY A 39 -5.04 10.87 0.35
C GLY A 39 -6.38 10.68 -0.36
N ARG A 40 -6.34 10.04 -1.53
CA ARG A 40 -7.50 9.77 -2.39
C ARG A 40 -7.58 8.33 -2.88
N GLY A 41 -6.47 7.61 -2.85
CA GLY A 41 -6.47 6.19 -3.18
C GLY A 41 -5.25 5.49 -2.62
N VAL A 42 -5.39 4.21 -2.26
CA VAL A 42 -4.27 3.38 -1.80
C VAL A 42 -4.41 1.98 -2.39
N ARG A 43 -3.30 1.47 -2.91
CA ARG A 43 -3.22 0.14 -3.52
C ARG A 43 -1.98 -0.58 -3.02
N THR A 44 -2.13 -1.80 -2.53
CA THR A 44 -1.04 -2.69 -2.14
C THR A 44 -1.07 -3.95 -2.96
N VAL A 45 0.07 -4.32 -3.53
CA VAL A 45 0.24 -5.52 -4.35
C VAL A 45 1.43 -6.35 -3.93
N LEU A 46 1.35 -7.64 -4.24
CA LEU A 46 2.44 -8.59 -4.11
C LEU A 46 3.07 -8.84 -5.49
N VAL A 47 4.39 -8.73 -5.54
CA VAL A 47 5.21 -8.98 -6.72
C VAL A 47 6.19 -10.11 -6.43
N ARG A 48 6.29 -11.09 -7.33
CA ARG A 48 7.23 -12.21 -7.25
C ARG A 48 7.93 -12.39 -8.60
N GLY A 49 9.25 -12.48 -8.58
CA GLY A 49 10.03 -12.60 -9.83
C GLY A 49 9.84 -11.42 -10.80
N GLY A 50 9.51 -10.24 -10.29
CA GLY A 50 9.23 -9.04 -11.10
C GLY A 50 7.81 -8.96 -11.68
N VAL A 51 6.94 -9.93 -11.40
CA VAL A 51 5.55 -9.95 -11.87
C VAL A 51 4.59 -9.67 -10.71
N GLU A 52 3.65 -8.76 -10.92
CA GLU A 52 2.54 -8.53 -9.98
C GLU A 52 1.60 -9.75 -10.00
N LEU A 53 1.52 -10.46 -8.88
CA LEU A 53 0.76 -11.72 -8.79
C LEU A 53 -0.61 -11.53 -8.15
N GLU A 54 -0.68 -10.76 -7.06
CA GLU A 54 -1.89 -10.63 -6.25
C GLU A 54 -2.07 -9.18 -5.78
N VAL A 55 -3.33 -8.76 -5.71
CA VAL A 55 -3.71 -7.49 -5.10
C VAL A 55 -4.11 -7.76 -3.65
N VAL A 56 -3.38 -7.17 -2.70
CA VAL A 56 -3.69 -7.28 -1.27
C VAL A 56 -4.90 -6.42 -0.95
N GLN A 57 -4.89 -5.15 -1.36
CA GLN A 57 -6.05 -4.28 -1.27
C GLN A 57 -5.93 -3.15 -2.29
N ASP A 58 -7.05 -2.71 -2.85
CA ASP A 58 -7.12 -1.59 -3.78
C ASP A 58 -8.37 -0.77 -3.45
N ASP A 59 -8.17 0.49 -3.06
CA ASP A 59 -9.25 1.46 -2.85
C ASP A 59 -8.91 2.75 -3.60
N GLN A 60 -9.56 2.93 -4.75
CA GLN A 60 -9.39 4.11 -5.61
C GLN A 60 -10.24 5.30 -5.15
N HIS A 61 -11.18 5.08 -4.22
CA HIS A 61 -12.10 6.08 -3.68
C HIS A 61 -11.87 6.25 -2.17
N PHE A 62 -10.63 6.06 -1.73
CA PHE A 62 -10.26 6.12 -0.33
C PHE A 62 -10.58 7.49 0.27
N SER A 63 -11.16 7.48 1.48
CA SER A 63 -11.43 8.67 2.30
C SER A 63 -10.70 8.53 3.63
N ALA A 64 -10.01 9.60 4.04
CA ALA A 64 -9.31 9.63 5.33
C ALA A 64 -10.29 9.62 6.52
N GLU A 65 -11.57 9.86 6.28
CA GLU A 65 -12.65 9.82 7.25
C GLU A 65 -13.23 8.40 7.42
N TYR A 66 -12.92 7.47 6.52
CA TYR A 66 -13.42 6.09 6.55
C TYR A 66 -12.29 5.06 6.35
N GLN A 67 -11.77 4.53 7.47
CA GLN A 67 -10.58 3.66 7.48
C GLN A 67 -10.82 2.31 8.18
N PRO A 68 -11.80 1.49 7.73
CA PRO A 68 -12.06 0.20 8.35
C PRO A 68 -10.94 -0.80 8.03
N ILE A 69 -10.79 -1.79 8.90
CA ILE A 69 -10.11 -3.04 8.55
C ILE A 69 -11.06 -3.82 7.63
N ARG A 70 -10.57 -4.26 6.47
CA ARG A 70 -11.31 -5.11 5.54
C ARG A 70 -10.69 -6.51 5.51
N VAL A 71 -11.53 -7.52 5.69
CA VAL A 71 -11.14 -8.92 5.41
C VAL A 71 -11.06 -9.09 3.90
N LEU A 72 -9.97 -9.69 3.41
CA LEU A 72 -9.75 -9.93 2.00
C LEU A 72 -10.70 -11.03 1.49
N ARG A 73 -11.22 -10.86 0.27
CA ARG A 73 -12.04 -11.91 -0.40
C ARG A 73 -11.24 -13.19 -0.64
N LYS A 74 -9.94 -13.05 -0.86
CA LYS A 74 -8.97 -14.13 -1.06
C LYS A 74 -7.73 -13.80 -0.25
N MET A 75 -7.32 -14.70 0.63
CA MET A 75 -6.07 -14.54 1.37
C MET A 75 -4.89 -14.52 0.40
N VAL A 76 -3.94 -13.62 0.64
CA VAL A 76 -2.72 -13.50 -0.17
C VAL A 76 -1.56 -14.16 0.59
N ASN A 77 -0.90 -15.12 -0.04
CA ASN A 77 0.27 -15.77 0.53
C ASN A 77 1.56 -15.00 0.14
N ALA A 78 2.16 -14.34 1.12
CA ALA A 78 3.44 -13.66 0.97
C ALA A 78 4.58 -14.55 1.47
N LEU A 79 5.51 -14.88 0.57
CA LEU A 79 6.65 -15.75 0.81
C LEU A 79 7.94 -14.93 0.97
N GLN A 80 8.98 -15.58 1.47
CA GLN A 80 10.34 -15.05 1.43
C GLN A 80 10.75 -14.70 0.00
N GLY A 81 11.36 -13.52 -0.19
CA GLY A 81 11.80 -13.04 -1.50
C GLY A 81 10.73 -12.28 -2.30
N ASP A 82 9.48 -12.26 -1.84
CA ASP A 82 8.44 -11.42 -2.45
C ASP A 82 8.65 -9.93 -2.18
N VAL A 83 8.06 -9.09 -3.01
CA VAL A 83 8.03 -7.64 -2.81
C VAL A 83 6.58 -7.23 -2.56
N LEU A 84 6.33 -6.46 -1.49
CA LEU A 84 5.06 -5.76 -1.31
C LEU A 84 5.24 -4.30 -1.72
N ILE A 85 4.38 -3.83 -2.61
CA ILE A 85 4.40 -2.45 -3.11
C ILE A 85 3.11 -1.78 -2.70
N THR A 86 3.21 -0.69 -1.95
CA THR A 86 2.06 0.14 -1.57
C THR A 86 2.18 1.49 -2.25
N LYS A 87 1.18 1.84 -3.08
CA LYS A 87 1.09 3.11 -3.79
C LYS A 87 -0.08 3.91 -3.24
N CYS A 88 0.19 5.14 -2.83
CA CYS A 88 -0.81 6.10 -2.39
C CYS A 88 -0.94 7.21 -3.44
N THR A 89 -2.17 7.65 -3.67
CA THR A 89 -2.51 8.78 -4.52
C THR A 89 -2.97 9.93 -3.64
N TYR A 90 -2.41 11.11 -3.86
CA TYR A 90 -2.72 12.32 -3.10
C TYR A 90 -3.20 13.45 -4.01
N ASN A 91 -4.11 14.26 -3.48
CA ASN A 91 -4.50 15.56 -4.03
C ASN A 91 -4.08 16.65 -3.04
N THR A 92 -3.41 17.70 -3.54
CA THR A 92 -2.91 18.83 -2.74
C THR A 92 -3.28 20.18 -3.35
N GLU A 93 -4.37 20.25 -4.13
CA GLU A 93 -4.86 21.49 -4.76
C GLU A 93 -5.23 22.56 -3.71
N ASP A 94 -5.73 22.12 -2.56
CA ASP A 94 -6.05 22.92 -1.38
C ASP A 94 -4.80 23.44 -0.63
N ARG A 95 -3.61 22.86 -0.87
CA ARG A 95 -2.39 23.20 -0.12
C ARG A 95 -1.58 24.33 -0.75
N SER A 96 -1.17 25.30 0.07
CA SER A 96 -0.26 26.38 -0.33
C SER A 96 1.23 26.02 -0.19
N LYS A 97 1.57 25.03 0.64
CA LYS A 97 2.95 24.56 0.89
C LYS A 97 3.09 23.06 0.61
N PRO A 98 4.32 22.56 0.33
CA PRO A 98 4.57 21.12 0.24
C PRO A 98 4.05 20.38 1.48
N THR A 99 3.34 19.28 1.24
CA THR A 99 2.96 18.34 2.32
C THR A 99 4.04 17.28 2.39
N VAL A 100 4.65 17.11 3.56
CA VAL A 100 5.75 16.17 3.78
C VAL A 100 5.27 14.97 4.57
N VAL A 101 5.82 13.80 4.25
CA VAL A 101 5.68 12.59 5.06
C VAL A 101 6.85 12.56 6.03
N ARG A 102 6.58 12.62 7.33
CA ARG A 102 7.62 12.38 8.35
C ARG A 102 7.67 10.88 8.61
N LYS A 103 8.88 10.32 8.54
CA LYS A 103 9.19 8.97 9.04
C LYS A 103 9.42 9.04 10.54
#